data_AF-A0A950PUQ9-F1
#
_entry.id   AF-A0A950PUQ9-F1
#
_cell.length_a   1.000
_cell.length_b   1.000
_cell.length_c   1.000
_cell.angle_alpha   90.00
_cell.angle_beta   90.00
_cell.angle_gamma   90.00
#
_symmetry.space_group_name_H-M   'P 1'
#
loop_
_entity.id
_entity.type
_entity.pdbx_description
1 polymer ?
#
loop_
_entity_poly.entity_id
_entity_poly.type
_entity_poly.pdbx_seq_one_letter_code
_entity_poly.pdbx_strand_id
1 'polypeptide(L)' 'MFDQLSERLGSVLDRLTGRGRISESDVNDALREVRIALLEADVALPAAKEFVAKIKERAIGANILES' A
#
# COMPACT_ATOMS: atom_id res chain seq x y z
N MET A 1 -16.55 8.25 8.28
CA MET A 1 -15.70 7.16 8.85
C MET A 1 -14.81 6.56 7.77
N PHE A 2 -15.36 6.22 6.60
CA PHE A 2 -14.57 5.86 5.41
C PHE A 2 -13.75 7.01 4.80
N ASP A 3 -14.09 8.26 5.14
CA ASP A 3 -13.40 9.45 4.64
C ASP A 3 -11.95 9.51 5.11
N GLN A 4 -11.71 9.17 6.38
CA GLN A 4 -10.37 9.17 6.98
C GLN A 4 -9.45 8.11 6.36
N LEU A 5 -10.03 6.96 6.00
CA LEU A 5 -9.33 5.90 5.27
C LEU A 5 -9.03 6.33 3.83
N SER A 6 -10.00 6.97 3.17
CA SER A 6 -9.87 7.45 1.79
C SER A 6 -8.79 8.54 1.68
N GLU A 7 -8.71 9.44 2.65
CA GLU A 7 -7.71 10.50 2.71
C GLU A 7 -6.28 9.93 2.89
N ARG A 8 -6.12 8.95 3.78
CA ARG A 8 -4.83 8.28 3.98
C ARG A 8 -4.39 7.50 2.76
N LEU A 9 -5.28 6.72 2.16
CA LEU A 9 -4.98 5.97 0.93
C LEU A 9 -4.62 6.89 -0.23
N GLY A 10 -5.33 8.01 -0.39
CA GLY A 10 -5.02 9.02 -1.40
C GLY A 10 -3.61 9.59 -1.23
N SER A 11 -3.24 9.98 -0.01
CA SER A 11 -1.91 10.55 0.27
C SER A 11 -0.75 9.58 0.01
N VAL A 12 -0.96 8.27 0.25
CA VAL A 12 0.03 7.22 0.00
C VAL A 12 0.16 6.98 -1.50
N LEU A 13 -0.96 6.95 -2.23
CA LEU A 13 -0.97 6.80 -3.68
C LEU A 13 -0.28 7.99 -4.37
N ASP A 14 -0.57 9.22 -3.96
CA ASP A 14 0.05 10.43 -4.52
C ASP A 14 1.58 10.42 -4.38
N ARG A 15 2.10 9.94 -3.24
CA ARG A 15 3.55 9.77 -3.02
C ARG A 15 4.16 8.72 -3.94
N LEU A 16 3.43 7.66 -4.24
CA LEU A 16 3.88 6.58 -5.12
C LEU A 16 3.83 7.01 -6.58
N THR A 17 2.76 7.67 -7.05
CA THR A 17 2.62 8.13 -8.44
C THR A 17 3.49 9.35 -8.76
N GLY A 18 3.88 10.15 -7.77
CA GLY A 18 4.78 11.29 -7.96
C GLY A 18 6.26 10.91 -8.15
N ARG A 19 6.65 9.67 -7.83
CA ARG A 19 8.00 9.15 -8.03
C ARG A 19 7.99 8.28 -9.29
N GLY A 20 8.44 8.83 -10.41
CA GLY A 20 8.36 8.17 -11.73
C GLY A 20 8.97 6.77 -11.83
N ARG A 21 9.85 6.38 -10.90
CA ARG A 21 10.30 5.00 -10.69
C ARG A 21 10.14 4.65 -9.22
N ILE A 22 9.54 3.49 -8.94
CA ILE A 22 9.29 3.03 -7.58
C ILE A 22 10.20 1.83 -7.34
N SER A 23 11.00 1.86 -6.27
CA SER A 23 11.85 0.72 -5.92
C SER A 23 11.07 -0.32 -5.10
N GLU A 24 11.60 -1.53 -5.00
CA GLU A 24 11.01 -2.55 -4.14
C GLU A 24 10.99 -2.12 -2.66
N SER A 25 11.94 -1.27 -2.21
CA SER A 25 11.91 -0.75 -0.84
C SER A 25 10.76 0.23 -0.64
N ASP A 26 10.51 1.14 -1.59
CA ASP A 26 9.39 2.08 -1.54
C ASP A 26 8.04 1.36 -1.45
N VAL A 27 7.88 0.27 -2.22
CA VAL A 27 6.66 -0.55 -2.17
C VAL A 27 6.50 -1.21 -0.80
N ASN A 28 7.58 -1.78 -0.25
CA ASN A 28 7.51 -2.44 1.07
C ASN A 28 7.20 -1.43 2.19
N ASP A 29 7.73 -0.21 2.12
CA ASP A 29 7.47 0.85 3.09
C ASP A 29 6.01 1.33 3.00
N ALA A 30 5.51 1.58 1.79
CA ALA A 30 4.11 1.95 1.59
C ALA A 30 3.13 0.86 2.06
N LEU A 31 3.42 -0.41 1.77
CA LEU A 31 2.61 -1.54 2.25
C LEU A 31 2.59 -1.66 3.77
N ARG A 32 3.67 -1.25 4.45
CA ARG A 32 3.72 -1.20 5.90
C ARG A 32 2.78 -0.13 6.45
N GLU A 33 2.78 1.06 5.86
CA GLU A 33 1.85 2.14 6.22
C GLU A 33 0.39 1.74 6.00
N VAL A 34 0.09 1.09 4.86
CA VAL A 34 -1.25 0.56 4.56
C VAL A 34 -1.68 -0.46 5.61
N ARG A 35 -0.79 -1.37 6.02
CA ARG A 35 -1.11 -2.36 7.06
C ARG A 35 -1.46 -1.69 8.39
N ILE A 36 -0.73 -0.65 8.79
CA ILE A 36 -1.01 0.09 10.02
C ILE A 36 -2.38 0.77 9.94
N ALA A 37 -2.66 1.46 8.83
CA ALA A 37 -3.94 2.13 8.60
C ALA A 37 -5.14 1.16 8.62
N LEU A 38 -4.96 -0.06 8.10
CA LEU A 38 -6.00 -1.10 8.16
C LEU A 38 -6.26 -1.55 9.60
N LEU A 39 -5.21 -1.73 10.40
CA LEU A 39 -5.36 -2.12 11.81
C LEU A 39 -5.98 -1.00 12.66
N GLU A 40 -5.65 0.27 12.38
CA GLU A 40 -6.26 1.45 13.01
C GLU A 40 -7.76 1.59 12.69
N ALA A 41 -8.19 1.03 11.55
CA ALA A 41 -9.59 1.01 11.12
C ALA A 41 -10.37 -0.24 11.59
N ASP A 42 -9.88 -0.94 12.61
CA ASP A 42 -10.45 -2.18 13.16
C ASP A 42 -10.59 -3.33 12.14
N VAL A 43 -9.74 -3.37 11.13
CA VAL A 43 -9.70 -4.51 10.20
C VAL A 43 -9.01 -5.71 10.86
N ALA A 44 -9.63 -6.88 10.75
CA ALA A 44 -9.08 -8.12 11.28
C ALA A 44 -7.68 -8.42 10.72
N LEU A 45 -6.73 -8.78 11.59
CA LEU A 45 -5.34 -9.07 11.23
C LEU A 45 -5.18 -10.08 10.07
N PRO A 46 -5.98 -11.17 9.97
CA PRO A 46 -5.90 -12.08 8.82
C PRO A 46 -6.24 -11.38 7.50
N ALA A 47 -7.30 -10.56 7.49
CA ALA A 47 -7.75 -9.82 6.31
C ALA A 47 -6.72 -8.76 5.89
N ALA A 48 -6.15 -8.02 6.85
CA ALA A 48 -5.11 -7.04 6.57
C ALA A 48 -3.84 -7.69 5.99
N LYS A 49 -3.43 -8.86 6.52
CA LYS A 49 -2.28 -9.61 5.99
C LYS A 49 -2.51 -10.09 4.57
N GLU A 50 -3.67 -10.69 4.29
CA GLU A 50 -3.99 -11.21 2.96
C GLU A 50 -4.09 -10.10 1.92
N PHE A 51 -4.69 -8.96 2.30
CA PHE A 51 -4.79 -7.78 1.46
C PHE A 51 -3.40 -7.26 1.06
N VAL A 52 -2.51 -7.07 2.03
CA VAL A 52 -1.14 -6.60 1.80
C VAL A 52 -0.33 -7.60 0.96
N ALA A 53 -0.48 -8.90 1.21
CA ALA A 53 0.20 -9.95 0.43
C ALA A 53 -0.22 -9.92 -1.05
N LYS A 54 -1.53 -9.82 -1.34
CA LYS A 54 -2.05 -9.71 -2.70
C LYS A 54 -1.53 -8.49 -3.44
N ILE A 55 -1.40 -7.35 -2.75
CA ILE A 55 -0.84 -6.13 -3.36
C ILE A 55 0.65 -6.30 -3.62
N LYS A 56 1.41 -6.89 -2.68
CA LYS A 56 2.84 -7.14 -2.86
C LYS A 56 3.14 -8.02 -4.07
N GLU A 57 2.40 -9.12 -4.24
CA GLU A 57 2.54 -10.01 -5.40
C GLU A 57 2.28 -9.28 -6.71
N ARG A 58 1.23 -8.45 -6.77
CA ARG A 58 0.92 -7.65 -7.96
C ARG A 58 1.95 -6.56 -8.21
N ALA A 59 2.47 -5.92 -7.17
CA ALA A 59 3.45 -4.84 -7.30
C ALA A 59 4.81 -5.37 -7.80
N ILE A 60 5.27 -6.52 -7.28
CA ILE A 60 6.50 -7.16 -7.76
C ILE A 60 6.30 -7.73 -9.17
N GLY A 61 5.13 -8.32 -9.45
CA GLY A 61 4.81 -8.90 -10.76
C GLY A 61 4.51 -7.89 -11.87
N ALA A 62 4.23 -6.62 -11.55
CA ALA A 62 3.82 -5.61 -12.52
C ALA A 62 4.99 -4.85 -13.20
N ASN A 63 6.22 -5.38 -13.21
CA ASN A 63 7.39 -4.71 -13.81
C ASN A 63 7.60 -3.27 -13.31
N ILE A 64 7.30 -3.01 -12.03
CA ILE A 64 7.50 -1.69 -11.42
C ILE A 64 8.99 -1.29 -11.41
N LEU A 65 9.90 -2.28 -11.51
CA LEU A 65 11.35 -2.09 -11.57
C LEU A 65 11.86 -1.64 -12.96
N GLU A 66 11.09 -1.80 -14.05
CA GLU A 66 11.58 -1.53 -15.42
C GLU A 66 11.12 -0.20 -16.04
N SER A 67 10.19 0.53 -15.43
CA SER A 67 9.77 1.86 -15.92
C SER A 67 10.53 2.99 -15.24
#